data_AF-A0A6B3NWS2-F1
#
_entry.id   AF-A0A6B3NWS2-F1
#
_cell.length_a   1.000
_cell.length_b   1.000
_cell.length_c   1.000
_cell.angle_alpha   90.00
_cell.angle_beta   90.00
_cell.angle_gamma   90.00
#
_symmetry.space_group_name_H-M   'P 1'
#
loop_
_entity.id
_entity.type
_entity.pdbx_description
1 polymer ?
#
loop_
_entity_poly.entity_id
_entity_poly.type
_entity_poly.pdbx_seq_one_letter_code
_entity_poly.pdbx_strand_id
1 'polypeptide(L)'
;MTYFTLLTLHLFAALLFIGTVFFEVLFVGAIRKQLPASLMHMLEDAVGRRARQLMPWVLVLLFGAGLGMVALRYRPLLAAPLDSSFGTLLALKI
;
A
#
# COMPACT_ATOMS: atom_id res chain seq x y z
N MET A 1 -17.54 7.63 -13.59
CA MET A 1 -17.33 7.88 -12.14
C MET A 1 -16.61 6.73 -11.46
N THR A 2 -16.99 5.46 -11.71
CA THR A 2 -16.41 4.27 -11.07
C THR A 2 -14.88 4.19 -11.14
N TYR A 3 -14.27 4.46 -12.30
CA TYR A 3 -12.81 4.46 -12.43
C TYR A 3 -12.14 5.48 -11.48
N PHE A 4 -12.69 6.69 -11.38
CA PHE A 4 -12.13 7.72 -10.50
C PHE A 4 -12.24 7.33 -9.03
N THR A 5 -13.38 6.74 -8.63
CA THR A 5 -13.55 6.18 -7.29
C THR A 5 -12.49 5.11 -6.98
N LEU A 6 -12.27 4.16 -7.89
CA LEU A 6 -11.25 3.11 -7.71
C LEU A 6 -9.85 3.70 -7.64
N LEU A 7 -9.53 4.69 -8.49
CA LEU A 7 -8.24 5.37 -8.46
C LEU A 7 -8.01 6.07 -7.12
N THR A 8 -8.99 6.83 -6.62
CA THR A 8 -8.88 7.50 -5.32
C THR A 8 -8.71 6.50 -4.19
N LEU A 9 -9.49 5.40 -4.16
CA LEU A 9 -9.37 4.36 -3.15
C LEU A 9 -8.01 3.67 -3.20
N HIS A 10 -7.49 3.39 -4.40
CA HIS A 10 -6.17 2.78 -4.57
C HIS A 10 -5.05 3.68 -4.06
N LEU A 11 -5.07 4.97 -4.43
CA LEU A 11 -4.07 5.94 -3.98
C LEU A 11 -4.14 6.16 -2.46
N PHE A 12 -5.33 6.22 -1.90
CA PHE A 12 -5.53 6.34 -0.45
C PHE A 12 -5.01 5.11 0.30
N ALA A 13 -5.33 3.90 -0.18
CA ALA A 13 -4.79 2.66 0.38
C ALA A 13 -3.27 2.58 0.27
N ALA A 14 -2.70 3.02 -0.87
CA ALA A 14 -1.25 3.06 -1.07
C ALA A 14 -0.57 4.01 -0.08
N LEU A 15 -1.17 5.19 0.16
CA LEU A 15 -0.70 6.16 1.15
C LEU A 15 -0.71 5.58 2.57
N LEU A 16 -1.78 4.89 2.96
CA LEU A 16 -1.87 4.23 4.27
C LEU A 16 -0.81 3.13 4.41
N PHE A 17 -0.62 2.32 3.36
CA PHE A 17 0.36 1.25 3.35
C PHE A 17 1.78 1.79 3.51
N ILE A 18 2.21 2.69 2.62
CA ILE A 18 3.56 3.26 2.69
C ILE A 18 3.77 4.11 3.93
N GLY A 19 2.74 4.84 4.39
CA GLY A 19 2.79 5.63 5.61
C GLY A 19 3.00 4.76 6.86
N THR A 20 2.38 3.58 6.92
CA THR A 20 2.58 2.63 8.02
C THR A 20 4.01 2.08 8.00
N VAL A 21 4.51 1.63 6.85
CA VAL A 21 5.90 1.13 6.71
C VAL A 21 6.92 2.23 7.03
N PHE A 22 6.68 3.45 6.54
CA PHE A 22 7.51 4.61 6.82
C PHE A 22 7.57 4.91 8.32
N PHE A 23 6.42 4.90 8.99
CA PHE A 23 6.33 5.12 10.43
C PHE A 23 7.06 4.01 11.21
N GLU A 24 6.86 2.74 10.86
CA GLU A 24 7.53 1.61 11.51
C GLU A 24 9.05 1.67 11.35
N VAL A 25 9.56 1.94 10.15
CA VAL A 25 11.01 1.94 9.90
C VAL A 25 11.70 3.16 10.49
N LEU A 26 11.17 4.37 10.25
CA LEU A 26 11.87 5.60 10.65
C LEU A 26 11.61 6.01 12.09
N PHE A 27 10.37 5.90 12.56
CA PHE A 27 10.03 6.37 13.91
C PHE A 27 10.27 5.27 14.93
N VAL A 28 9.64 4.11 14.79
CA VAL A 28 9.78 3.03 15.80
C VAL A 28 11.24 2.55 15.88
N GLY A 29 11.91 2.39 14.74
CA GLY A 29 13.33 2.06 14.69
C GLY A 29 14.25 3.07 15.41
N ALA A 30 13.95 4.38 15.31
CA ALA A 30 14.71 5.42 16.00
C ALA A 30 14.40 5.49 17.50
N ILE A 31 13.12 5.40 17.86
CA ILE A 31 12.63 5.44 19.25
C ILE A 31 13.21 4.27 20.07
N ARG A 32 13.47 3.12 19.42
CA ARG A 32 14.12 1.96 20.04
C ARG A 32 15.39 2.26 20.81
N LYS A 33 16.17 3.24 20.36
CA LYS A 33 17.46 3.63 20.98
C LYS A 33 17.29 4.52 22.21
N GLN A 34 16.09 5.06 22.43
CA GLN A 34 15.81 6.06 23.46
C GLN A 34 14.98 5.50 24.62
N LEU A 35 14.37 4.32 24.46
CA LEU A 35 13.49 3.72 25.46
C LEU A 35 14.15 2.51 26.16
N PRO A 36 13.85 2.29 27.45
CA PRO A 36 14.13 1.03 28.12
C PRO A 36 13.49 -0.16 27.40
N ALA A 37 14.14 -1.33 27.44
CA ALA A 37 13.70 -2.52 26.72
C ALA A 37 12.25 -2.95 27.05
N SER A 38 11.83 -2.82 28.31
CA SER A 38 10.46 -3.16 28.75
C SER A 38 9.39 -2.25 28.12
N LEU A 39 9.66 -0.96 27.98
CA LEU A 39 8.78 0.00 27.31
C LEU A 39 8.76 -0.22 25.80
N MET A 40 9.90 -0.58 25.21
CA MET A 40 9.97 -0.89 23.78
C MET A 40 9.10 -2.08 23.41
N HIS A 41 9.14 -3.17 24.19
CA HIS A 41 8.29 -4.34 23.94
C HIS A 41 6.80 -3.98 23.95
N MET A 42 6.35 -3.18 24.93
CA MET A 42 4.96 -2.74 24.97
C MET A 42 4.58 -1.85 23.78
N LEU A 43 5.49 -0.99 23.32
CA LEU A 43 5.29 -0.13 22.15
C LEU A 43 5.18 -0.97 20.86
N GLU A 44 6.14 -1.85 20.60
CA GLU A 44 6.16 -2.73 19.42
C GLU A 44 4.91 -3.62 19.37
N ASP A 45 4.49 -4.14 20.52
CA ASP A 45 3.27 -4.93 20.63
C ASP A 45 2.01 -4.12 20.30
N ALA A 46 1.88 -2.91 20.85
CA ALA A 46 0.71 -2.06 20.61
C ALA A 46 0.63 -1.61 19.15
N VAL A 47 1.74 -1.13 18.59
CA VAL A 47 1.84 -0.70 17.19
C VAL A 47 1.61 -1.89 16.26
N GLY A 48 2.32 -3.00 16.49
CA GLY A 48 2.22 -4.20 15.68
C GLY A 48 0.82 -4.82 15.70
N ARG A 49 0.12 -4.83 16.85
CA ARG A 49 -1.28 -5.26 16.91
C ARG A 49 -2.18 -4.38 16.05
N ARG A 50 -2.03 -3.05 16.14
CA ARG A 50 -2.84 -2.13 15.34
C ARG A 50 -2.56 -2.26 13.85
N ALA A 51 -1.29 -2.35 13.47
CA ALA A 51 -0.87 -2.56 12.09
C ALA A 51 -1.45 -3.88 11.56
N ARG A 52 -1.29 -5.00 12.26
CA ARG A 52 -1.84 -6.31 11.84
C ARG A 52 -3.36 -6.33 11.68
N GLN A 53 -4.09 -5.52 12.45
CA GLN A 53 -5.54 -5.40 12.30
C GLN A 53 -5.95 -4.56 11.10
N LEU A 54 -5.21 -3.49 10.80
CA LEU A 54 -5.56 -2.54 9.74
C LEU A 54 -5.06 -2.99 8.35
N MET A 55 -3.85 -3.55 8.29
CA MET A 55 -3.15 -3.85 7.05
C MET A 55 -3.89 -4.80 6.10
N PRO A 56 -4.55 -5.89 6.56
CA PRO A 56 -5.29 -6.77 5.66
C PRO A 56 -6.37 -6.02 4.86
N TRP A 57 -7.09 -5.10 5.51
CA TRP A 57 -8.13 -4.30 4.84
C TRP A 57 -7.54 -3.30 3.85
N VAL A 58 -6.43 -2.66 4.21
CA VAL A 58 -5.70 -1.76 3.31
C VAL A 58 -5.22 -2.51 2.08
N LEU A 59 -4.66 -3.72 2.24
CA LEU A 59 -4.19 -4.54 1.14
C LEU A 59 -5.33 -5.01 0.23
N VAL A 60 -6.44 -5.49 0.81
CA VAL A 60 -7.63 -5.87 0.05
C VAL A 60 -8.15 -4.69 -0.76
N LEU A 61 -8.24 -3.50 -0.17
CA LEU A 61 -8.68 -2.29 -0.87
C LEU A 61 -7.68 -1.89 -1.98
N LEU A 62 -6.38 -1.93 -1.69
CA LEU A 62 -5.31 -1.57 -2.61
C LEU A 62 -5.33 -2.47 -3.85
N PHE A 63 -5.26 -3.79 -3.66
CA PHE A 63 -5.24 -4.76 -4.75
C PHE A 63 -6.59 -4.86 -5.44
N GLY A 64 -7.70 -4.84 -4.69
CA GLY A 64 -9.05 -4.87 -5.25
C GLY A 64 -9.33 -3.68 -6.16
N ALA A 65 -8.96 -2.47 -5.74
CA ALA A 65 -9.09 -1.28 -6.57
C ALA A 65 -8.15 -1.30 -7.79
N GLY A 66 -6.92 -1.82 -7.62
CA GLY A 66 -5.96 -2.03 -8.71
C GLY A 66 -6.52 -2.96 -9.80
N LEU A 67 -6.99 -4.15 -9.40
CA LEU A 67 -7.62 -5.12 -10.30
C LEU A 67 -8.89 -4.55 -10.96
N GLY A 68 -9.70 -3.79 -10.22
CA GLY A 68 -10.85 -3.09 -10.77
C GLY A 68 -10.47 -2.11 -11.88
N MET A 69 -9.41 -1.32 -11.70
CA MET A 69 -8.91 -0.42 -12.76
C MET A 69 -8.39 -1.20 -13.97
N VAL A 70 -7.72 -2.34 -13.76
CA VAL A 70 -7.29 -3.21 -14.86
C VAL A 70 -8.48 -3.72 -15.66
N ALA A 71 -9.50 -4.25 -14.98
CA ALA A 71 -10.69 -4.79 -15.60
C ALA A 71 -11.47 -3.73 -16.40
N LEU A 72 -11.55 -2.49 -15.88
CA LEU A 72 -12.32 -1.41 -16.51
C LEU A 72 -11.57 -0.65 -17.60
N ARG A 73 -10.24 -0.48 -17.49
CA ARG A 73 -9.50 0.47 -18.33
C ARG A 73 -8.20 -0.08 -18.90
N TYR A 74 -7.42 -0.84 -18.13
CA TYR A 74 -6.05 -1.19 -18.54
C TYR A 74 -5.89 -2.54 -19.23
N ARG A 75 -6.92 -3.38 -19.28
CA ARG A 75 -6.91 -4.65 -20.02
C ARG A 75 -6.31 -4.58 -21.43
N PRO A 76 -6.72 -3.65 -22.32
CA PRO A 76 -6.15 -3.58 -23.68
C PRO A 76 -4.66 -3.18 -23.67
N LEU A 77 -4.25 -2.32 -22.75
CA LEU A 77 -2.85 -1.90 -22.62
C LEU A 77 -1.95 -3.04 -22.13
N LEU A 78 -2.48 -3.96 -21.34
CA LEU A 78 -1.75 -5.15 -20.90
C LEU A 78 -1.73 -6.28 -21.94
N ALA A 79 -2.63 -6.24 -22.93
CA ALA A 79 -2.64 -7.20 -24.04
C ALA A 79 -1.52 -6.92 -25.07
N ALA A 80 -1.15 -5.64 -25.23
CA ALA A 80 -0.04 -5.19 -26.08
C ALA A 80 0.81 -4.12 -25.34
N PRO A 81 1.57 -4.51 -24.31
CA PRO A 81 2.22 -3.55 -23.40
C PRO A 81 3.30 -2.71 -24.08
N LEU A 82 3.96 -3.25 -25.12
CA LEU A 82 5.06 -2.57 -25.82
C LEU A 82 4.58 -1.50 -26.82
N ASP A 83 3.28 -1.42 -27.11
CA ASP A 83 2.71 -0.46 -28.06
C ASP A 83 2.72 0.98 -27.51
N SER A 84 2.94 1.16 -26.20
CA SER A 84 3.05 2.48 -25.59
C SER A 84 3.98 2.48 -24.38
N SER A 85 4.66 3.61 -24.14
CA SER A 85 5.49 3.76 -22.93
C SER A 85 4.67 3.59 -21.64
N PHE A 86 3.40 4.04 -21.64
CA PHE A 86 2.52 3.83 -20.50
C PHE A 86 2.19 2.35 -20.28
N GLY A 87 1.87 1.60 -21.34
CA GLY A 87 1.65 0.16 -21.28
C GLY A 87 2.86 -0.58 -20.75
N THR A 88 4.05 -0.24 -21.24
CA THR A 88 5.32 -0.83 -20.79
C THR A 88 5.56 -0.55 -19.30
N LEU A 89 5.42 0.71 -18.87
CA LEU A 89 5.59 1.07 -17.46
C LEU A 89 4.53 0.42 -16.56
N LEU A 90 3.30 0.30 -17.04
CA LEU A 90 2.22 -0.36 -16.31
C LEU A 90 2.48 -1.86 -16.15
N ALA A 91 2.95 -2.53 -17.20
CA ALA A 91 3.30 -3.95 -17.17
C ALA A 91 4.54 -4.22 -16.30
N LEU A 92 5.48 -3.28 -16.21
CA LEU A 92 6.62 -3.38 -15.30
C LEU A 92 6.21 -3.17 -13.83
N LYS A 93 5.20 -2.30 -13.60
CA LYS A 93 4.73 -1.95 -12.26
C LYS A 93 3.97 -3.09 -11.57
N ILE A 94 3.15 -3.83 -12.32
CA ILE A 94 2.23 -4.85 -11.81
C ILE A 94 2.91 -6.21 -11.83
#